data_AF-A0A7I8EE73-F1
#
_entry.id   AF-A0A7I8EE73-F1
#
_cell.length_a   1.000
_cell.length_b   1.000
_cell.length_c   1.000
_cell.angle_alpha   90.00
_cell.angle_beta   90.00
_cell.angle_gamma   90.00
#
_symmetry.space_group_name_H-M   'P 1'
#
loop_
_entity.id
_entity.type
_entity.pdbx_description
1 polymer ?
#
loop_
_entity_poly.entity_id
_entity_poly.type
_entity_poly.pdbx_seq_one_letter_code
_entity_poly.pdbx_strand_id
1 'polypeptide(L)'
;MTEQDEGNPLRFVATKNSRRFGEMCDACWQARVVGLGYGPPGTGKTESAKQYAQWNLFKPYLPEWGEMREAVTRGKVASGQAFFVSL
;
A
#
# COMPACT_ATOMS: atom_id res chain seq x y z
N MET A 1 -21.90 -15.26 6.76
CA MET A 1 -22.01 -14.65 5.41
C MET A 1 -22.03 -13.16 5.64
N THR A 2 -20.90 -12.47 5.46
CA THR A 2 -20.74 -11.06 5.85
C THR A 2 -21.68 -10.18 5.03
N GLU A 3 -22.54 -9.48 5.76
CA GLU A 3 -23.50 -8.50 5.28
C GLU A 3 -22.83 -7.46 4.40
N GLN A 4 -23.54 -7.13 3.33
CA GLN A 4 -23.20 -6.08 2.39
C GLN A 4 -23.33 -4.74 3.13
N ASP A 5 -22.19 -4.07 3.29
CA ASP A 5 -22.09 -2.75 3.89
C ASP A 5 -22.66 -1.70 2.91
N GLU A 6 -23.97 -1.51 2.96
CA GLU A 6 -24.64 -0.43 2.25
C GLU A 6 -24.26 0.92 2.88
N GLY A 7 -23.63 1.78 2.10
CA GLY A 7 -23.91 3.22 2.19
C GLY A 7 -22.86 4.14 2.84
N ASN A 8 -21.58 3.77 2.93
CA ASN A 8 -20.52 4.77 3.13
C ASN A 8 -19.58 4.85 1.91
N PRO A 9 -19.68 5.89 1.06
CA PRO A 9 -18.78 6.04 -0.10
C PRO A 9 -17.31 6.25 0.29
N LEU A 10 -17.00 6.45 1.57
CA LEU A 10 -15.64 6.57 2.10
C LEU A 10 -15.02 5.24 2.56
N ARG A 11 -15.77 4.12 2.54
CA ARG A 11 -15.23 2.84 2.98
C ARG A 11 -14.65 2.05 1.80
N PHE A 12 -13.42 1.57 1.97
CA PHE A 12 -12.77 0.71 0.99
C PHE A 12 -13.55 -0.60 0.79
N VAL A 13 -13.97 -0.89 -0.44
CA VAL A 13 -14.67 -2.13 -0.78
C VAL A 13 -13.64 -3.20 -1.15
N ALA A 14 -13.56 -4.25 -0.32
CA ALA A 14 -12.68 -5.38 -0.58
C ALA A 14 -13.20 -6.23 -1.75
N THR A 15 -12.52 -6.15 -2.90
CA THR A 15 -12.83 -6.93 -4.10
C THR A 15 -11.85 -8.08 -4.28
N LYS A 16 -12.12 -8.97 -5.25
CA LYS A 16 -11.15 -10.01 -5.65
C LYS A 16 -9.83 -9.39 -6.13
N ASN A 17 -9.90 -8.28 -6.86
CA ASN A 17 -8.71 -7.63 -7.39
C ASN A 17 -7.84 -7.02 -6.28
N SER A 18 -8.45 -6.41 -5.26
CA SER A 18 -7.69 -5.88 -4.12
C SER A 18 -7.07 -6.99 -3.26
N ARG A 19 -7.73 -8.16 -3.14
CA ARG A 19 -7.12 -9.32 -2.46
C ARG A 19 -5.91 -9.86 -3.21
N ARG A 20 -6.03 -10.03 -4.53
CA ARG A 20 -4.90 -10.44 -5.38
C ARG A 20 -3.73 -9.45 -5.35
N PHE A 21 -4.04 -8.15 -5.24
CA PHE A 21 -3.01 -7.14 -5.04
C PHE A 21 -2.24 -7.37 -3.73
N GLY A 22 -2.93 -7.66 -2.63
CA GLY A 22 -2.28 -8.01 -1.35
C GLY A 22 -1.43 -9.27 -1.44
N GLU A 23 -1.95 -10.33 -2.08
CA GLU A 23 -1.20 -11.57 -2.31
C GLU A 23 0.09 -11.33 -3.12
N MET A 24 0.02 -10.47 -4.15
CA MET A 24 1.19 -10.06 -4.90
C MET A 24 2.20 -9.32 -4.01
N CYS A 25 1.73 -8.39 -3.17
CA CYS A 25 2.60 -7.68 -2.22
C CYS A 25 3.29 -8.63 -1.23
N ASP A 26 2.56 -9.61 -0.69
CA ASP A 26 3.11 -10.63 0.22
C ASP A 26 4.17 -11.51 -0.48
N ALA A 27 3.93 -11.89 -1.73
CA ALA A 27 4.91 -12.62 -2.53
C ALA A 27 6.17 -11.78 -2.80
N CYS A 28 6.00 -10.49 -3.14
CA CYS A 28 7.10 -9.55 -3.31
C CYS A 28 7.91 -9.38 -2.01
N TRP A 29 7.23 -9.31 -0.86
CA TRP A 29 7.86 -9.26 0.46
C TRP A 29 8.74 -10.48 0.71
N GLN A 30 8.19 -11.67 0.52
CA GLN A 30 8.89 -12.94 0.75
C GLN A 30 10.11 -13.09 -0.17
N ALA A 31 9.96 -12.70 -1.43
CA ALA A 31 11.03 -12.77 -2.42
C ALA A 31 12.02 -11.59 -2.35
N ARG A 32 11.79 -10.59 -1.49
CA ARG A 32 12.59 -9.34 -1.41
C ARG A 32 12.73 -8.62 -2.76
N VAL A 33 11.64 -8.59 -3.53
CA VAL A 33 11.56 -7.91 -4.83
C VAL A 33 10.56 -6.75 -4.76
N VAL A 34 10.70 -5.78 -5.68
CA VAL A 34 9.75 -4.68 -5.83
C VAL A 34 8.73 -5.04 -6.90
N GLY A 35 7.45 -5.01 -6.55
CA GLY A 35 6.34 -5.17 -7.48
C GLY A 35 5.93 -3.82 -8.09
N LEU A 36 5.85 -3.75 -9.42
CA LEU A 36 5.38 -2.56 -10.13
C LEU A 36 3.97 -2.79 -10.70
N GLY A 37 2.98 -2.06 -10.17
CA GLY A 37 1.62 -2.09 -10.67
C GLY A 37 1.38 -0.98 -11.70
N TYR A 38 1.14 -1.33 -12.96
CA TYR A 38 0.82 -0.37 -14.03
C TYR A 38 -0.63 -0.51 -14.53
N GLY A 39 -1.09 0.45 -15.34
CA GLY A 39 -2.37 0.41 -16.05
C GLY A 39 -3.20 1.69 -15.90
N PRO A 40 -4.40 1.74 -16.50
CA PRO A 40 -5.18 2.96 -16.61
C PRO A 40 -5.48 3.65 -15.26
N PRO A 41 -5.61 4.99 -15.25
CA PRO A 41 -6.04 5.74 -14.07
C PRO A 41 -7.43 5.27 -13.60
N GLY A 42 -7.70 5.39 -12.30
CA GLY A 42 -9.00 4.99 -11.72
C GLY A 42 -9.18 3.48 -11.46
N THR A 43 -8.17 2.64 -11.73
CA THR A 43 -8.22 1.18 -11.49
C THR A 43 -8.02 0.77 -10.03
N GLY A 44 -7.90 1.72 -9.11
CA GLY A 44 -7.81 1.44 -7.67
C GLY A 44 -6.45 0.95 -7.17
N LYS A 45 -5.36 1.12 -7.94
CA LYS A 45 -3.99 0.77 -7.53
C LYS A 45 -3.58 1.48 -6.24
N THR A 46 -3.73 2.81 -6.23
CA THR A 46 -3.35 3.65 -5.10
C THR A 46 -4.15 3.33 -3.84
N GLU A 47 -5.47 3.14 -3.96
CA GLU A 47 -6.32 2.79 -2.82
C GLU A 47 -6.04 1.37 -2.30
N SER A 48 -5.77 0.41 -3.19
CA SER A 48 -5.36 -0.94 -2.79
C SER A 48 -4.04 -0.94 -2.04
N ALA A 49 -3.06 -0.14 -2.48
CA ALA A 49 -1.78 0.03 -1.80
C ALA A 49 -1.93 0.67 -0.41
N LYS A 50 -2.73 1.74 -0.31
CA LYS A 50 -3.03 2.39 0.98
C LYS A 50 -3.70 1.44 1.95
N GLN A 51 -4.67 0.64 1.47
CA GLN A 51 -5.38 -0.31 2.30
C GLN A 51 -4.47 -1.44 2.78
N TYR A 52 -3.66 -2.02 1.88
CA TYR A 52 -2.70 -3.07 2.23
C TYR A 52 -1.68 -2.59 3.27
N ALA A 53 -1.10 -1.40 3.07
CA ALA A 53 -0.12 -0.82 3.99
C ALA A 53 -0.74 -0.22 5.26
N GLN A 54 -2.06 -0.28 5.41
CA GLN A 54 -2.81 0.44 6.45
C GLN A 54 -2.37 1.91 6.57
N TRP A 55 -2.13 2.55 5.43
CA TRP A 55 -1.46 3.84 5.33
C TRP A 55 -2.12 4.93 6.16
N ASN A 56 -3.46 4.94 6.24
CA ASN A 56 -4.20 5.92 7.02
C ASN A 56 -3.91 5.83 8.54
N LEU A 57 -3.51 4.65 9.03
CA LEU A 57 -3.11 4.46 10.43
C LEU A 57 -1.66 4.89 10.66
N PHE A 58 -0.76 4.65 9.70
CA PHE A 58 0.66 4.94 9.85
C PHE A 58 1.05 6.37 9.48
N LYS A 59 0.36 6.99 8.52
CA LYS A 59 0.67 8.34 8.00
C LYS A 59 0.88 9.40 9.09
N PRO A 60 0.08 9.47 10.17
CA PRO A 60 0.28 10.49 11.22
C PRO A 60 1.59 10.34 12.01
N TYR A 61 2.18 9.14 12.02
CA TYR A 61 3.40 8.84 12.77
C TYR A 61 4.66 8.92 11.91
N LEU A 62 4.52 9.10 10.59
CA LEU A 62 5.65 9.22 9.70
C LEU A 62 6.26 10.63 9.83
N PRO A 63 7.60 10.73 9.91
CA PRO A 63 8.27 12.02 9.87
C PRO A 63 8.07 12.68 8.50
N GLU A 64 8.33 13.98 8.41
CA GLU A 64 8.26 14.67 7.13
C GLU A 64 9.20 14.02 6.11
N TRP A 65 8.82 14.08 4.83
CA TRP A 65 9.51 13.39 3.73
C TRP A 65 11.01 13.69 3.69
N GLY A 66 11.44 14.89 4.10
CA GLY A 66 12.85 15.27 4.18
C GLY A 66 13.65 14.42 5.18
N GLU A 67 13.11 14.23 6.39
CA GLU A 67 13.73 13.43 7.45
C GLU A 67 13.70 11.93 7.13
N MET A 68 12.61 11.45 6.52
CA MET A 68 12.50 10.08 6.06
C MET A 68 13.58 9.75 5.02
N ARG A 69 13.84 10.67 4.07
CA ARG A 69 14.88 10.48 3.04
C ARG A 69 16.26 10.34 3.67
N GLU A 70 16.58 11.14 4.68
CA GLU A 70 17.84 11.01 5.39
C GLU A 70 17.94 9.69 6.18
N ALA A 71 16.85 9.25 6.82
CA ALA A 71 16.81 7.99 7.57
C ALA A 71 16.97 6.75 6.66
N VAL A 72 16.34 6.78 5.48
CA VAL A 72 16.51 5.76 4.43
C VAL A 72 17.95 5.78 3.89
N THR A 73 18.49 6.97 3.60
CA THR A 73 19.85 7.13 3.05
C THR A 73 20.93 6.73 4.07
N ARG A 74 20.71 6.96 5.37
CA ARG A 74 21.60 6.56 6.47
C ARG A 74 21.47 5.08 6.88
N GLY A 75 20.65 4.28 6.18
CA GLY A 75 20.61 2.83 6.36
C GLY A 75 19.92 2.35 7.65
N LYS A 76 18.86 3.04 8.11
CA LYS A 76 18.04 2.62 9.27
C LYS A 76 16.58 2.32 8.94
N VAL A 77 16.26 1.91 7.71
CA VAL A 77 14.98 1.23 7.44
C VAL A 77 15.28 -0.25 7.28
N ALA A 78 15.49 -0.89 8.43
CA ALA A 78 15.39 -2.34 8.53
C ALA A 78 13.94 -2.75 8.27
N SER A 79 13.77 -3.87 7.58
CA SER A 79 12.51 -4.55 7.27
C SER A 79 11.54 -3.78 6.37
N GLY A 80 11.76 -3.97 5.07
CA GLY A 80 10.77 -4.03 3.99
C GLY A 80 9.68 -2.98 4.01
N GLN A 81 9.69 -2.09 3.03
CA GLN A 81 8.47 -1.42 2.59
C GLN A 81 8.48 -1.45 1.08
N ALA A 82 7.40 -1.96 0.50
CA ALA A 82 7.14 -1.86 -0.91
C ALA A 82 7.02 -0.37 -1.25
N PHE A 83 8.02 0.19 -1.94
CA PHE A 83 7.96 1.55 -2.45
C PHE A 83 7.02 1.58 -3.66
N PHE A 84 5.80 2.08 -3.47
CA PHE A 84 4.89 2.38 -4.57
C PHE A 84 5.17 3.81 -5.07
N VAL A 85 5.90 3.92 -6.18
CA VAL A 85 5.96 5.17 -6.94
C VAL A 85 4.70 5.23 -7.82
N SER A 86 3.82 6.18 -7.52
CA SER A 86 2.81 6.61 -8.48
C SER A 86 3.52 7.45 -9.53
N LEU A 87 3.67 6.91 -10.75
CA LEU A 87 3.93 7.69 -11.96
C LEU A 87 2.62 8.31 -12.46
#